data_AF-A0A7Z9LB85-F1
#
_entry.id   AF-A0A7Z9LB85-F1
#
_cell.length_a   1.000
_cell.length_b   1.000
_cell.length_c   1.000
_cell.angle_alpha   90.00
_cell.angle_beta   90.00
_cell.angle_gamma   90.00
#
_symmetry.space_group_name_H-M   'P 1'
#
loop_
_entity.id
_entity.type
_entity.pdbx_description
1 polymer ?
#
loop_
_entity_poly.entity_id
_entity_poly.type
_entity_poly.pdbx_seq_one_letter_code
_entity_poly.pdbx_strand_id
1 'polypeptide(L)'
;MENNALVGGGITIRECNTIAPTITGCQLNNNSCIDSGGGIFITESSAGVIISSTTIEANSAGIAGGGLFVETSPLWFSESILEENTASMVCSGMYLYAGAMAICEGSQFIGNEGAFIGGGIVVSYYSGLVCRDSIFTGNVSDLGGAGIAFDVLSRQPQSIVERCIFTDNDGGMSGAADIGVSINDVDLKISHCTFGPRVQWPGGSSLMVAASTPGVVEVVNSIFWAEGEPPIFSPGNQLEVHHCDVIGGYPGSGNIDEDPLFYDHAARDFRLTFGSPCIDIGDPSEGLDPDGSVPDLGAFNDPVAPISPNFLRGDVDGSGGSNISDAVQLLNFLFLPTVSEIGCPDGGDANDSGTLNLADAITILQRLFIPGSPPLPEPVDECGQDPTGDALGCDSGCP
;
A
#
# COMPACT_ATOMS: atom_id res chain seq x y z
N MET A 1 -20.61 -22.35 -10.44
CA MET A 1 -21.84 -22.69 -11.22
C MET A 1 -22.19 -21.43 -11.95
N GLU A 2 -22.32 -21.48 -13.28
CA GLU A 2 -22.71 -20.30 -14.06
C GLU A 2 -24.17 -19.97 -13.78
N ASN A 3 -24.42 -18.82 -13.16
CA ASN A 3 -25.76 -18.30 -12.94
C ASN A 3 -26.00 -17.09 -13.85
N ASN A 4 -27.23 -16.94 -14.34
CA ASN A 4 -27.67 -15.81 -15.14
C ASN A 4 -28.95 -15.21 -14.54
N ALA A 5 -28.91 -13.93 -14.18
CA ALA A 5 -30.01 -13.23 -13.53
C ALA A 5 -30.25 -11.84 -14.12
N LEU A 6 -31.34 -11.17 -13.68
CA LEU A 6 -31.53 -9.76 -13.98
C LEU A 6 -30.51 -8.91 -13.23
N VAL A 7 -30.37 -9.12 -11.92
CA VAL A 7 -29.39 -8.51 -11.01
C VAL A 7 -28.82 -9.60 -10.11
N GLY A 8 -27.63 -9.37 -9.53
CA GLY A 8 -27.06 -10.26 -8.52
C GLY A 8 -26.85 -11.67 -9.06
N GLY A 9 -26.04 -11.80 -10.12
CA GLY A 9 -25.88 -13.05 -10.87
C GLY A 9 -25.58 -14.24 -9.97
N GLY A 10 -24.72 -14.08 -8.97
CA GLY A 10 -24.50 -15.07 -7.92
C GLY A 10 -25.46 -14.89 -6.73
N ILE A 11 -25.45 -13.72 -6.09
CA ILE A 11 -26.22 -13.44 -4.87
C ILE A 11 -26.96 -12.10 -5.00
N THR A 12 -28.21 -12.07 -4.55
CA THR A 12 -28.94 -10.83 -4.30
C THR A 12 -29.24 -10.70 -2.81
N ILE A 13 -28.89 -9.55 -2.22
CA ILE A 13 -29.20 -9.16 -0.84
C ILE A 13 -30.07 -7.91 -0.90
N ARG A 14 -31.25 -7.97 -0.28
CA ARG A 14 -32.23 -6.87 -0.27
C ARG A 14 -32.90 -6.75 1.08
N GLU A 15 -33.15 -5.53 1.52
CA GLU A 15 -34.01 -5.21 2.68
C GLU A 15 -33.58 -5.90 4.01
N CYS A 16 -32.27 -6.15 4.17
CA CYS A 16 -31.72 -6.71 5.40
C CYS A 16 -31.52 -5.60 6.44
N ASN A 17 -32.53 -5.38 7.27
CA ASN A 17 -32.63 -4.19 8.15
C ASN A 17 -32.44 -4.48 9.64
N THR A 18 -32.24 -5.73 10.03
CA THR A 18 -32.13 -6.12 11.45
C THR A 18 -30.84 -6.85 11.78
N ILE A 19 -30.36 -7.70 10.88
CA ILE A 19 -29.14 -8.50 11.05
C ILE A 19 -28.36 -8.40 9.74
N ALA A 20 -27.08 -8.06 9.85
CA ALA A 20 -26.17 -8.02 8.71
C ALA A 20 -25.94 -9.43 8.17
N PRO A 21 -26.22 -9.70 6.88
CA PRO A 21 -25.79 -10.93 6.23
C PRO A 21 -24.25 -11.02 6.19
N THR A 22 -23.73 -12.22 6.36
CA THR A 22 -22.29 -12.51 6.34
C THR A 22 -21.95 -13.47 5.23
N ILE A 23 -20.98 -13.13 4.39
CA ILE A 23 -20.40 -14.00 3.37
C ILE A 23 -18.92 -14.15 3.72
N THR A 24 -18.51 -15.35 4.15
CA THR A 24 -17.14 -15.58 4.63
C THR A 24 -16.57 -16.85 4.01
N GLY A 25 -15.32 -16.80 3.55
CA GLY A 25 -14.63 -18.00 3.02
C GLY A 25 -15.25 -18.55 1.74
N CYS A 26 -15.94 -17.70 0.97
CA CYS A 26 -16.70 -18.13 -0.20
C CYS A 26 -15.94 -17.90 -1.51
N GLN A 27 -16.36 -18.60 -2.56
CA GLN A 27 -15.95 -18.34 -3.94
C GLN A 27 -17.20 -18.10 -4.78
N LEU A 28 -17.28 -16.92 -5.40
CA LEU A 28 -18.36 -16.53 -6.28
C LEU A 28 -17.77 -16.26 -7.67
N ASN A 29 -17.93 -17.22 -8.56
CA ASN A 29 -17.27 -17.17 -9.84
C ASN A 29 -18.15 -17.48 -11.04
N ASN A 30 -17.82 -16.84 -12.17
CA ASN A 30 -18.46 -17.06 -13.47
C ASN A 30 -19.97 -16.82 -13.44
N ASN A 31 -20.44 -15.86 -12.64
CA ASN A 31 -21.83 -15.44 -12.62
C ASN A 31 -22.05 -14.26 -13.58
N SER A 32 -23.27 -14.15 -14.10
CA SER A 32 -23.63 -13.11 -15.04
C SER A 32 -24.98 -12.49 -14.69
N CYS A 33 -25.13 -11.20 -14.94
CA CYS A 33 -26.44 -10.57 -14.93
C CYS A 33 -26.60 -9.56 -16.08
N ILE A 34 -27.85 -9.30 -16.44
CA ILE A 34 -28.18 -8.34 -17.51
C ILE A 34 -27.98 -6.90 -17.04
N ASP A 35 -28.32 -6.62 -15.78
CA ASP A 35 -28.28 -5.28 -15.22
C ASP A 35 -27.00 -5.12 -14.38
N SER A 36 -27.07 -5.31 -13.06
CA SER A 36 -25.98 -4.94 -12.16
C SER A 36 -25.69 -5.99 -11.08
N GLY A 37 -24.45 -6.03 -10.60
CA GLY A 37 -23.98 -6.98 -9.60
C GLY A 37 -23.81 -8.38 -10.17
N GLY A 38 -22.83 -8.59 -11.05
CA GLY A 38 -22.62 -9.90 -11.69
C GLY A 38 -22.36 -11.00 -10.67
N GLY A 39 -21.49 -10.75 -9.69
CA GLY A 39 -21.30 -11.61 -8.53
C GLY A 39 -22.39 -11.39 -7.48
N ILE A 40 -22.47 -10.18 -6.93
CA ILE A 40 -23.37 -9.84 -5.83
C ILE A 40 -24.05 -8.49 -6.08
N PHE A 41 -25.35 -8.43 -5.81
CA PHE A 41 -26.13 -7.20 -5.79
C PHE A 41 -26.70 -6.95 -4.39
N ILE A 42 -26.41 -5.78 -3.82
CA ILE A 42 -26.83 -5.36 -2.47
C ILE A 42 -27.65 -4.08 -2.59
N THR A 43 -28.87 -4.07 -2.05
CA THR A 43 -29.69 -2.85 -1.99
C THR A 43 -30.53 -2.77 -0.71
N GLU A 44 -30.85 -1.55 -0.28
CA GLU A 44 -31.80 -1.23 0.80
C GLU A 44 -31.59 -2.01 2.11
N SER A 45 -30.33 -2.35 2.44
CA SER A 45 -29.99 -3.22 3.57
C SER A 45 -29.31 -2.41 4.67
N SER A 46 -30.10 -1.76 5.52
CA SER A 46 -29.60 -0.83 6.54
C SER A 46 -28.81 -1.47 7.68
N ALA A 47 -28.92 -2.79 7.89
CA ALA A 47 -28.02 -3.50 8.81
C ALA A 47 -26.60 -3.65 8.23
N GLY A 48 -26.45 -3.38 6.93
CA GLY A 48 -25.23 -3.58 6.16
C GLY A 48 -24.96 -5.04 5.81
N VAL A 49 -23.86 -5.28 5.10
CA VAL A 49 -23.41 -6.61 4.68
C VAL A 49 -21.93 -6.76 5.00
N ILE A 50 -21.54 -7.92 5.52
CA ILE A 50 -20.15 -8.25 5.83
C ILE A 50 -19.68 -9.31 4.84
N ILE A 51 -18.61 -9.01 4.11
CA ILE A 51 -17.92 -9.94 3.21
C ILE A 51 -16.47 -10.04 3.67
N SER A 52 -16.02 -11.25 4.00
CA SER A 52 -14.65 -11.46 4.47
C SER A 52 -14.01 -12.72 3.90
N SER A 53 -12.70 -12.72 3.70
CA SER A 53 -11.93 -13.88 3.23
C SER A 53 -12.59 -14.57 2.00
N THR A 54 -13.13 -13.78 1.08
CA THR A 54 -13.99 -14.26 -0.01
C THR A 54 -13.40 -13.84 -1.36
N THR A 55 -13.48 -14.72 -2.35
CA THR A 55 -13.08 -14.44 -3.73
C THR A 55 -14.32 -14.25 -4.60
N ILE A 56 -14.41 -13.10 -5.27
CA ILE A 56 -15.43 -12.77 -6.27
C ILE A 56 -14.71 -12.59 -7.60
N GLU A 57 -14.72 -13.62 -8.43
CA GLU A 57 -13.87 -13.70 -9.63
C GLU A 57 -14.66 -13.93 -10.93
N ALA A 58 -14.19 -13.37 -12.05
CA ALA A 58 -14.71 -13.67 -13.38
C ALA A 58 -16.25 -13.51 -13.53
N ASN A 59 -16.85 -12.59 -12.78
CA ASN A 59 -18.28 -12.29 -12.90
C ASN A 59 -18.52 -11.14 -13.88
N SER A 60 -19.71 -11.11 -14.49
CA SER A 60 -20.05 -10.14 -15.52
C SER A 60 -21.40 -9.47 -15.29
N ALA A 61 -21.48 -8.16 -15.56
CA ALA A 61 -22.71 -7.39 -15.54
C ALA A 61 -22.92 -6.65 -16.87
N GLY A 62 -24.16 -6.59 -17.36
CA GLY A 62 -24.48 -5.84 -18.57
C GLY A 62 -24.47 -4.32 -18.38
N ILE A 63 -24.59 -3.83 -17.14
CA ILE A 63 -24.53 -2.41 -16.82
C ILE A 63 -23.38 -2.14 -15.84
N ALA A 64 -23.47 -2.60 -14.59
CA ALA A 64 -22.52 -2.16 -13.57
C ALA A 64 -22.20 -3.16 -12.46
N GLY A 65 -21.03 -3.01 -11.84
CA GLY A 65 -20.58 -3.85 -10.72
C GLY A 65 -20.45 -5.30 -11.14
N GLY A 66 -19.51 -5.60 -12.05
CA GLY A 66 -19.26 -6.97 -12.51
C GLY A 66 -19.09 -7.95 -11.35
N GLY A 67 -18.30 -7.58 -10.34
CA GLY A 67 -18.17 -8.33 -9.09
C GLY A 67 -19.27 -7.98 -8.10
N LEU A 68 -19.35 -6.71 -7.70
CA LEU A 68 -20.22 -6.25 -6.62
C LEU A 68 -20.91 -4.93 -7.00
N PHE A 69 -22.22 -4.88 -6.78
CA PHE A 69 -23.00 -3.64 -6.84
C PHE A 69 -23.64 -3.39 -5.48
N VAL A 70 -23.43 -2.20 -4.93
CA VAL A 70 -23.97 -1.77 -3.64
C VAL A 70 -24.74 -0.47 -3.80
N GLU A 71 -26.00 -0.49 -3.43
CA GLU A 71 -26.87 0.67 -3.43
C GLU A 71 -27.46 0.87 -2.03
N THR A 72 -27.48 2.13 -1.57
CA THR A 72 -28.18 2.55 -0.32
C THR A 72 -27.90 1.66 0.91
N SER A 73 -26.74 1.02 0.97
CA SER A 73 -26.39 0.01 1.99
C SER A 73 -24.95 0.17 2.48
N PRO A 74 -24.68 -0.06 3.78
CA PRO A 74 -23.32 -0.24 4.28
C PRO A 74 -22.72 -1.57 3.81
N LEU A 75 -21.43 -1.58 3.50
CA LEU A 75 -20.64 -2.76 3.18
C LEU A 75 -19.33 -2.76 3.99
N TRP A 76 -19.03 -3.88 4.63
CA TRP A 76 -17.70 -4.19 5.14
C TRP A 76 -17.10 -5.29 4.27
N PHE A 77 -15.99 -4.99 3.60
CA PHE A 77 -15.30 -5.89 2.68
C PHE A 77 -13.85 -6.04 3.16
N SER A 78 -13.49 -7.21 3.70
CA SER A 78 -12.17 -7.39 4.30
C SER A 78 -11.46 -8.66 3.85
N GLU A 79 -10.13 -8.61 3.76
CA GLU A 79 -9.29 -9.78 3.43
C GLU A 79 -9.79 -10.56 2.20
N SER A 80 -10.38 -9.84 1.24
CA SER A 80 -11.14 -10.44 0.14
C SER A 80 -10.57 -10.02 -1.20
N ILE A 81 -10.91 -10.77 -2.24
CA ILE A 81 -10.39 -10.60 -3.59
C ILE A 81 -11.55 -10.34 -4.55
N LEU A 82 -11.50 -9.22 -5.26
CA LEU A 82 -12.30 -8.96 -6.46
C LEU A 82 -11.40 -9.03 -7.69
N GLU A 83 -11.58 -10.06 -8.50
CA GLU A 83 -10.64 -10.38 -9.58
C GLU A 83 -11.33 -10.63 -10.93
N GLU A 84 -10.79 -10.08 -12.02
CA GLU A 84 -11.22 -10.37 -13.40
C GLU A 84 -12.73 -10.20 -13.64
N ASN A 85 -13.39 -9.34 -12.87
CA ASN A 85 -14.80 -9.06 -13.08
C ASN A 85 -14.95 -8.01 -14.18
N THR A 86 -16.07 -8.03 -14.90
CA THR A 86 -16.31 -7.18 -16.08
C THR A 86 -17.69 -6.52 -16.06
N ALA A 87 -17.79 -5.31 -16.58
CA ALA A 87 -19.08 -4.64 -16.77
C ALA A 87 -19.12 -3.86 -18.10
N SER A 88 -20.23 -3.97 -18.83
CA SER A 88 -20.33 -3.38 -20.18
C SER A 88 -20.54 -1.86 -20.20
N MET A 89 -20.85 -1.22 -19.07
CA MET A 89 -20.96 0.24 -18.98
C MET A 89 -20.10 0.81 -17.84
N VAL A 90 -20.47 0.57 -16.59
CA VAL A 90 -19.93 1.29 -15.44
C VAL A 90 -19.39 0.29 -14.42
N CYS A 91 -18.06 0.19 -14.35
CA CYS A 91 -17.30 -0.39 -13.23
C CYS A 91 -17.40 -1.89 -13.02
N SER A 92 -16.26 -2.51 -13.12
CA SER A 92 -16.14 -3.94 -13.35
C SER A 92 -15.84 -4.75 -12.11
N GLY A 93 -15.15 -4.17 -11.13
CA GLY A 93 -15.00 -4.74 -9.81
C GLY A 93 -16.22 -4.42 -8.93
N MET A 94 -16.18 -3.28 -8.25
CA MET A 94 -17.18 -2.84 -7.27
C MET A 94 -17.78 -1.49 -7.64
N TYR A 95 -19.11 -1.36 -7.58
CA TYR A 95 -19.80 -0.08 -7.75
C TYR A 95 -20.62 0.30 -6.51
N LEU A 96 -20.32 1.47 -5.95
CA LEU A 96 -21.02 2.08 -4.83
C LEU A 96 -21.92 3.20 -5.33
N TYR A 97 -23.21 3.07 -5.08
CA TYR A 97 -24.24 3.92 -5.68
C TYR A 97 -25.25 4.45 -4.66
N ALA A 98 -25.78 5.65 -4.95
CA ALA A 98 -26.89 6.30 -4.26
C ALA A 98 -26.80 6.32 -2.71
N GLY A 99 -25.60 6.54 -2.16
CA GLY A 99 -25.41 6.61 -0.70
C GLY A 99 -24.97 5.30 -0.05
N ALA A 100 -24.51 4.33 -0.84
CA ALA A 100 -23.75 3.20 -0.31
C ALA A 100 -22.45 3.66 0.38
N MET A 101 -22.10 3.00 1.49
CA MET A 101 -20.90 3.28 2.25
C MET A 101 -20.08 1.99 2.36
N ALA A 102 -18.87 1.98 1.81
CA ALA A 102 -18.00 0.81 1.90
C ALA A 102 -16.78 1.08 2.77
N ILE A 103 -16.45 0.09 3.60
CA ILE A 103 -15.16 -0.03 4.27
C ILE A 103 -14.46 -1.24 3.65
N CYS A 104 -13.35 -1.01 2.94
CA CYS A 104 -12.52 -2.02 2.30
C CYS A 104 -11.17 -2.10 3.02
N GLU A 105 -10.83 -3.23 3.62
CA GLU A 105 -9.60 -3.39 4.43
C GLU A 105 -8.85 -4.66 4.04
N GLY A 106 -7.52 -4.59 3.88
CA GLY A 106 -6.71 -5.79 3.63
C GLY A 106 -7.05 -6.53 2.34
N SER A 107 -7.62 -5.85 1.33
CA SER A 107 -8.30 -6.50 0.20
C SER A 107 -7.60 -6.23 -1.14
N GLN A 108 -7.89 -7.07 -2.14
CA GLN A 108 -7.25 -7.02 -3.45
C GLN A 108 -8.27 -6.82 -4.57
N PHE A 109 -7.97 -5.89 -5.47
CA PHE A 109 -8.75 -5.56 -6.66
C PHE A 109 -7.86 -5.77 -7.88
N ILE A 110 -8.08 -6.86 -8.60
CA ILE A 110 -7.13 -7.38 -9.59
C ILE A 110 -7.81 -7.50 -10.95
N GLY A 111 -7.24 -6.90 -12.00
CA GLY A 111 -7.63 -7.23 -13.37
C GLY A 111 -9.09 -6.93 -13.71
N ASN A 112 -9.78 -6.07 -12.96
CA ASN A 112 -11.18 -5.78 -13.23
C ASN A 112 -11.27 -4.76 -14.39
N GLU A 113 -12.12 -5.04 -15.40
CA GLU A 113 -12.19 -4.27 -16.65
C GLU A 113 -13.54 -3.57 -16.90
N GLY A 114 -13.56 -2.24 -16.82
CA GLY A 114 -14.74 -1.40 -16.95
C GLY A 114 -14.76 -0.63 -18.28
N ALA A 115 -15.78 -0.84 -19.09
CA ALA A 115 -15.83 -0.29 -20.46
C ALA A 115 -15.88 1.25 -20.58
N PHE A 116 -16.15 1.99 -19.49
CA PHE A 116 -16.14 3.45 -19.51
C PHE A 116 -15.36 4.03 -18.33
N ILE A 117 -15.86 3.92 -17.10
CA ILE A 117 -15.23 4.54 -15.91
C ILE A 117 -14.94 3.47 -14.87
N GLY A 118 -13.74 3.54 -14.31
CA GLY A 118 -13.23 2.73 -13.20
C GLY A 118 -13.18 1.21 -13.39
N GLY A 119 -12.02 0.63 -13.11
CA GLY A 119 -11.80 -0.82 -13.20
C GLY A 119 -12.07 -1.52 -11.86
N GLY A 120 -11.39 -1.08 -10.80
CA GLY A 120 -11.47 -1.65 -9.46
C GLY A 120 -12.73 -1.22 -8.70
N ILE A 121 -12.77 0.01 -8.21
CA ILE A 121 -13.91 0.55 -7.44
C ILE A 121 -14.39 1.86 -8.06
N VAL A 122 -15.70 2.06 -8.09
CA VAL A 122 -16.25 3.39 -8.32
C VAL A 122 -17.20 3.81 -7.21
N VAL A 123 -17.01 5.05 -6.79
CA VAL A 123 -17.79 5.74 -5.78
C VAL A 123 -18.59 6.83 -6.47
N SER A 124 -19.92 6.74 -6.42
CA SER A 124 -20.77 7.65 -7.16
C SER A 124 -21.97 8.16 -6.37
N TYR A 125 -22.58 9.25 -6.85
CA TYR A 125 -23.68 9.94 -6.18
C TYR A 125 -23.26 10.37 -4.76
N TYR A 126 -24.03 10.02 -3.73
CA TYR A 126 -23.79 10.42 -2.34
C TYR A 126 -23.01 9.34 -1.55
N SER A 127 -22.38 8.40 -2.26
CA SER A 127 -21.64 7.30 -1.67
C SER A 127 -20.29 7.73 -1.09
N GLY A 128 -19.73 6.89 -0.24
CA GLY A 128 -18.41 7.09 0.35
C GLY A 128 -17.63 5.79 0.47
N LEU A 129 -16.31 5.94 0.48
CA LEU A 129 -15.36 4.84 0.57
C LEU A 129 -14.32 5.14 1.65
N VAL A 130 -14.08 4.14 2.48
CA VAL A 130 -12.87 4.07 3.31
C VAL A 130 -12.13 2.81 2.86
N CYS A 131 -10.99 2.99 2.20
CA CYS A 131 -10.18 1.89 1.69
C CYS A 131 -8.81 1.94 2.36
N ARG A 132 -8.44 0.85 3.04
CA ARG A 132 -7.18 0.73 3.76
C ARG A 132 -6.44 -0.54 3.42
N ASP A 133 -5.11 -0.49 3.48
CA ASP A 133 -4.27 -1.69 3.49
C ASP A 133 -4.58 -2.60 2.30
N SER A 134 -4.88 -2.01 1.13
CA SER A 134 -5.47 -2.70 -0.02
C SER A 134 -4.66 -2.50 -1.30
N ILE A 135 -4.76 -3.46 -2.21
CA ILE A 135 -3.97 -3.49 -3.43
C ILE A 135 -4.88 -3.39 -4.66
N PHE A 136 -4.54 -2.50 -5.57
CA PHE A 136 -5.19 -2.31 -6.86
C PHE A 136 -4.18 -2.57 -7.96
N THR A 137 -4.35 -3.68 -8.68
CA THR A 137 -3.41 -4.07 -9.72
C THR A 137 -4.08 -4.49 -11.02
N GLY A 138 -3.54 -4.02 -12.14
CA GLY A 138 -3.98 -4.45 -13.47
C GLY A 138 -5.42 -4.11 -13.81
N ASN A 139 -6.09 -3.22 -13.06
CA ASN A 139 -7.48 -2.85 -13.36
C ASN A 139 -7.50 -1.91 -14.57
N VAL A 140 -8.55 -1.99 -15.38
CA VAL A 140 -8.65 -1.28 -16.65
C VAL A 140 -9.93 -0.47 -16.73
N SER A 141 -9.82 0.77 -17.23
CA SER A 141 -10.95 1.61 -17.65
C SER A 141 -10.61 2.44 -18.88
N ASP A 142 -11.63 2.80 -19.68
CA ASP A 142 -11.41 3.59 -20.90
C ASP A 142 -11.30 5.11 -20.64
N LEU A 143 -11.93 5.61 -19.57
CA LEU A 143 -12.09 7.04 -19.27
C LEU A 143 -11.46 7.48 -17.93
N GLY A 144 -10.62 6.65 -17.32
CA GLY A 144 -9.85 6.98 -16.11
C GLY A 144 -10.36 6.36 -14.81
N GLY A 145 -9.55 6.50 -13.75
CA GLY A 145 -9.78 5.96 -12.41
C GLY A 145 -9.78 4.43 -12.36
N ALA A 146 -8.93 3.77 -13.15
CA ALA A 146 -8.97 2.32 -13.29
C ALA A 146 -8.75 1.58 -11.97
N GLY A 147 -7.94 2.09 -11.04
CA GLY A 147 -7.96 1.64 -9.65
C GLY A 147 -9.26 2.05 -8.94
N ILE A 148 -9.42 3.35 -8.69
CA ILE A 148 -10.59 3.94 -8.04
C ILE A 148 -11.05 5.18 -8.83
N ALA A 149 -12.36 5.28 -9.10
CA ALA A 149 -12.96 6.51 -9.62
C ALA A 149 -13.96 7.12 -8.63
N PHE A 150 -13.85 8.44 -8.42
CA PHE A 150 -14.77 9.24 -7.63
C PHE A 150 -15.62 10.13 -8.56
N ASP A 151 -16.87 9.72 -8.77
CA ASP A 151 -17.90 10.47 -9.51
C ASP A 151 -19.11 10.77 -8.61
N VAL A 152 -18.85 11.50 -7.54
CA VAL A 152 -19.82 11.82 -6.48
C VAL A 152 -20.54 13.15 -6.73
N LEU A 153 -21.65 13.37 -6.04
CA LEU A 153 -22.40 14.62 -6.02
C LEU A 153 -22.31 15.26 -4.63
N SER A 154 -22.37 16.59 -4.56
CA SER A 154 -22.19 17.38 -3.32
C SER A 154 -22.86 16.80 -2.06
N ARG A 155 -22.19 17.00 -0.90
CA ARG A 155 -22.63 16.60 0.46
C ARG A 155 -22.43 15.12 0.79
N GLN A 156 -21.42 14.49 0.19
CA GLN A 156 -20.90 13.18 0.59
C GLN A 156 -20.11 13.24 1.91
N PRO A 157 -20.01 12.13 2.67
CA PRO A 157 -18.98 11.99 3.69
C PRO A 157 -17.58 11.98 3.05
N GLN A 158 -16.57 12.37 3.81
CA GLN A 158 -15.18 12.27 3.37
C GLN A 158 -14.84 10.82 3.02
N SER A 159 -14.25 10.62 1.85
CA SER A 159 -13.65 9.33 1.47
C SER A 159 -12.17 9.29 1.84
N ILE A 160 -11.69 8.11 2.21
CA ILE A 160 -10.31 7.89 2.68
C ILE A 160 -9.71 6.75 1.86
N VAL A 161 -8.52 6.97 1.32
CA VAL A 161 -7.68 5.95 0.70
C VAL A 161 -6.34 5.99 1.43
N GLU A 162 -6.00 4.93 2.15
CA GLU A 162 -4.89 4.95 3.10
C GLU A 162 -4.09 3.63 3.04
N ARG A 163 -2.75 3.66 3.04
CA ARG A 163 -1.93 2.42 2.99
C ARG A 163 -2.30 1.51 1.82
N CYS A 164 -2.61 2.11 0.68
CA CYS A 164 -2.98 1.40 -0.53
C CYS A 164 -1.86 1.41 -1.56
N ILE A 165 -1.77 0.33 -2.34
CA ILE A 165 -0.78 0.15 -3.40
C ILE A 165 -1.49 0.08 -4.75
N PHE A 166 -1.02 0.87 -5.70
CA PHE A 166 -1.55 0.94 -7.06
C PHE A 166 -0.46 0.61 -8.08
N THR A 167 -0.69 -0.42 -8.90
CA THR A 167 0.27 -0.85 -9.93
C THR A 167 -0.44 -1.31 -11.19
N ASP A 168 0.13 -1.04 -12.37
CA ASP A 168 -0.41 -1.54 -13.65
C ASP A 168 -1.88 -1.26 -13.93
N ASN A 169 -2.52 -0.34 -13.22
CA ASN A 169 -3.85 0.07 -13.58
C ASN A 169 -3.75 0.90 -14.88
N ASP A 170 -4.74 0.76 -15.74
CA ASP A 170 -4.79 1.42 -17.05
C ASP A 170 -6.09 2.21 -17.18
N GLY A 171 -5.97 3.54 -17.07
CA GLY A 171 -7.09 4.48 -17.18
C GLY A 171 -7.44 4.89 -18.62
N GLY A 172 -6.81 4.25 -19.61
CA GLY A 172 -7.13 4.46 -21.01
C GLY A 172 -6.86 5.89 -21.47
N MET A 173 -7.78 6.43 -22.29
CA MET A 173 -7.53 7.63 -23.09
C MET A 173 -7.87 8.96 -22.39
N SER A 174 -8.51 8.95 -21.22
CA SER A 174 -9.17 10.16 -20.69
C SER A 174 -8.68 10.66 -19.33
N GLY A 175 -7.66 10.05 -18.71
CA GLY A 175 -7.18 10.57 -17.44
C GLY A 175 -6.29 9.63 -16.63
N ALA A 176 -6.47 9.68 -15.31
CA ALA A 176 -5.65 8.91 -14.39
C ALA A 176 -5.84 7.40 -14.51
N ALA A 177 -4.75 6.68 -14.37
CA ALA A 177 -4.71 5.23 -14.26
C ALA A 177 -5.20 4.74 -12.89
N ASP A 178 -4.69 5.33 -11.81
CA ASP A 178 -4.91 4.75 -10.49
C ASP A 178 -6.13 5.38 -9.81
N ILE A 179 -6.14 6.70 -9.61
CA ILE A 179 -7.25 7.43 -8.98
C ILE A 179 -7.73 8.58 -9.87
N GLY A 180 -9.00 8.51 -10.28
CA GLY A 180 -9.67 9.56 -11.02
C GLY A 180 -10.72 10.27 -10.17
N VAL A 181 -10.64 11.59 -10.06
CA VAL A 181 -11.64 12.43 -9.39
C VAL A 181 -12.33 13.31 -10.43
N SER A 182 -13.64 13.15 -10.56
CA SER A 182 -14.48 13.90 -11.52
C SER A 182 -14.57 15.40 -11.21
N ILE A 183 -15.30 16.14 -12.04
CA ILE A 183 -15.48 17.61 -11.93
C ILE A 183 -16.24 18.07 -10.68
N ASN A 184 -16.83 17.14 -9.93
CA ASN A 184 -17.70 17.39 -8.80
C ASN A 184 -16.93 17.75 -7.51
N ASP A 185 -17.67 18.23 -6.52
CA ASP A 185 -17.16 18.56 -5.18
C ASP A 185 -16.91 17.26 -4.40
N VAL A 186 -15.63 16.88 -4.26
CA VAL A 186 -15.21 15.66 -3.57
C VAL A 186 -14.38 16.03 -2.34
N ASP A 187 -14.70 15.41 -1.20
CA ASP A 187 -13.88 15.44 0.01
C ASP A 187 -13.16 14.10 0.10
N LEU A 188 -11.86 14.11 -0.21
CA LEU A 188 -11.04 12.92 -0.36
C LEU A 188 -9.68 13.16 0.28
N LYS A 189 -9.29 12.24 1.16
CA LYS A 189 -7.94 12.14 1.69
C LYS A 189 -7.24 10.90 1.16
N ILE A 190 -6.06 11.08 0.58
CA ILE A 190 -5.15 10.03 0.15
C ILE A 190 -3.91 10.12 1.06
N SER A 191 -3.63 9.09 1.84
CA SER A 191 -2.48 9.09 2.75
C SER A 191 -1.71 7.78 2.72
N HIS A 192 -0.39 7.83 2.93
CA HIS A 192 0.45 6.62 2.99
C HIS A 192 0.20 5.68 1.81
N CYS A 193 0.10 6.18 0.59
CA CYS A 193 -0.16 5.35 -0.59
C CYS A 193 1.08 5.27 -1.48
N THR A 194 1.25 4.14 -2.18
CA THR A 194 2.33 3.98 -3.16
C THR A 194 1.75 3.72 -4.55
N PHE A 195 2.10 4.59 -5.49
CA PHE A 195 1.75 4.49 -6.91
C PHE A 195 2.99 4.08 -7.71
N GLY A 196 2.99 2.84 -8.18
CA GLY A 196 4.11 2.21 -8.85
C GLY A 196 3.98 2.15 -10.39
N PRO A 197 4.84 1.36 -11.04
CA PRO A 197 5.01 1.36 -12.49
C PRO A 197 3.80 0.78 -13.24
N ARG A 198 3.77 1.02 -14.56
CA ARG A 198 2.71 0.57 -15.48
C ARG A 198 3.25 -0.15 -16.69
N VAL A 199 2.64 -1.28 -17.05
CA VAL A 199 3.08 -2.10 -18.18
C VAL A 199 2.42 -1.74 -19.53
N GLN A 200 1.10 -1.49 -19.59
CA GLN A 200 0.40 -1.46 -20.89
C GLN A 200 0.29 -0.07 -21.53
N TRP A 201 0.07 1.01 -20.76
CA TRP A 201 -0.12 2.37 -21.30
C TRP A 201 0.49 3.44 -20.37
N PRO A 202 1.64 4.04 -20.71
CA PRO A 202 2.31 5.04 -19.86
C PRO A 202 1.66 6.44 -19.91
N GLY A 203 0.49 6.59 -20.53
CA GLY A 203 -0.12 7.89 -20.85
C GLY A 203 -1.06 8.50 -19.80
N GLY A 204 -1.42 7.78 -18.74
CA GLY A 204 -2.26 8.31 -17.65
C GLY A 204 -1.44 8.97 -16.54
N SER A 205 -2.04 9.79 -15.68
CA SER A 205 -1.45 10.17 -14.39
C SER A 205 -1.80 9.13 -13.32
N SER A 206 -1.10 9.09 -12.18
CA SER A 206 -1.55 8.25 -11.04
C SER A 206 -2.77 8.85 -10.38
N LEU A 207 -2.74 10.17 -10.19
CA LEU A 207 -3.88 10.92 -9.70
C LEU A 207 -4.31 11.95 -10.73
N MET A 208 -5.61 12.01 -11.01
CA MET A 208 -6.22 13.08 -11.80
C MET A 208 -7.35 13.71 -11.00
N VAL A 209 -7.29 15.01 -10.79
CA VAL A 209 -8.35 15.78 -10.14
C VAL A 209 -8.94 16.78 -11.11
N ALA A 210 -10.10 16.45 -11.67
CA ALA A 210 -10.82 17.33 -12.60
C ALA A 210 -11.74 18.36 -11.90
N ALA A 211 -11.83 18.31 -10.57
CA ALA A 211 -12.76 19.09 -9.76
C ALA A 211 -12.70 20.61 -10.04
N SER A 212 -13.87 21.24 -10.12
CA SER A 212 -14.03 22.68 -10.42
C SER A 212 -14.86 23.44 -9.37
N THR A 213 -15.18 22.77 -8.26
CA THR A 213 -16.12 23.23 -7.21
C THR A 213 -15.54 22.96 -5.81
N PRO A 214 -15.97 23.69 -4.75
CA PRO A 214 -15.26 23.78 -3.46
C PRO A 214 -15.25 22.51 -2.59
N GLY A 215 -14.50 21.49 -3.02
CA GLY A 215 -13.98 20.39 -2.20
C GLY A 215 -12.45 20.45 -2.15
N VAL A 216 -11.84 19.86 -1.12
CA VAL A 216 -10.39 19.75 -0.98
C VAL A 216 -10.02 18.28 -1.16
N VAL A 217 -9.19 17.98 -2.15
CA VAL A 217 -8.49 16.70 -2.23
C VAL A 217 -7.15 16.91 -1.54
N GLU A 218 -6.88 16.14 -0.50
CA GLU A 218 -5.63 16.16 0.26
C GLU A 218 -4.83 14.89 -0.06
N VAL A 219 -3.55 15.07 -0.35
CA VAL A 219 -2.59 13.99 -0.58
C VAL A 219 -1.39 14.22 0.33
N VAL A 220 -1.13 13.24 1.18
CA VAL A 220 -0.11 13.34 2.23
C VAL A 220 0.65 12.02 2.39
N ASN A 221 1.91 12.07 2.83
CA ASN A 221 2.73 10.91 3.17
C ASN A 221 2.78 9.82 2.07
N SER A 222 2.69 10.18 0.80
CA SER A 222 2.50 9.22 -0.30
C SER A 222 3.63 9.27 -1.32
N ILE A 223 3.88 8.15 -2.00
CA ILE A 223 4.92 8.02 -3.03
C ILE A 223 4.27 7.85 -4.41
N PHE A 224 4.63 8.74 -5.34
CA PHE A 224 4.23 8.73 -6.73
C PHE A 224 5.45 8.47 -7.62
N TRP A 225 5.74 7.20 -7.86
CA TRP A 225 6.95 6.76 -8.56
C TRP A 225 6.65 5.93 -9.82
N ALA A 226 5.57 6.29 -10.52
CA ALA A 226 5.18 5.73 -11.81
C ALA A 226 5.79 6.57 -12.95
N GLU A 227 6.60 5.97 -13.82
CA GLU A 227 7.11 6.65 -15.02
C GLU A 227 5.96 6.94 -16.01
N GLY A 228 5.88 8.16 -16.56
CA GLY A 228 4.82 8.58 -17.49
C GLY A 228 4.58 10.09 -17.52
N GLU A 229 3.44 10.51 -18.06
CA GLU A 229 2.84 11.87 -17.88
C GLU A 229 2.89 12.33 -16.41
N PRO A 230 2.73 13.63 -16.07
CA PRO A 230 2.91 14.08 -14.68
C PRO A 230 2.12 13.19 -13.72
N PRO A 231 2.77 12.59 -12.69
CA PRO A 231 2.15 11.59 -11.81
C PRO A 231 0.86 12.10 -11.16
N ILE A 232 0.79 13.41 -10.97
CA ILE A 232 -0.38 14.12 -10.47
C ILE A 232 -0.78 15.17 -11.51
N PHE A 233 -2.02 15.08 -11.97
CA PHE A 233 -2.61 16.04 -12.90
C PHE A 233 -3.85 16.70 -12.30
N SER A 234 -3.76 18.00 -11.99
CA SER A 234 -4.87 18.80 -11.47
C SER A 234 -4.97 20.12 -12.23
N PRO A 235 -5.83 20.24 -13.26
CA PRO A 235 -6.07 21.51 -13.94
C PRO A 235 -6.79 22.56 -13.06
N GLY A 236 -7.27 22.19 -11.87
CA GLY A 236 -7.85 23.08 -10.85
C GLY A 236 -6.90 23.38 -9.67
N ASN A 237 -7.24 24.40 -8.87
CA ASN A 237 -6.45 24.85 -7.71
C ASN A 237 -6.87 24.18 -6.38
N GLN A 238 -7.41 22.97 -6.41
CA GLN A 238 -8.13 22.36 -5.26
C GLN A 238 -7.52 21.05 -4.75
N LEU A 239 -6.25 20.85 -5.06
CA LEU A 239 -5.46 19.71 -4.66
C LEU A 239 -4.33 20.21 -3.75
N GLU A 240 -4.32 19.74 -2.52
CA GLU A 240 -3.23 19.95 -1.57
C GLU A 240 -2.36 18.71 -1.57
N VAL A 241 -1.07 18.87 -1.86
CA VAL A 241 -0.08 17.79 -1.85
C VAL A 241 1.07 18.23 -0.96
N HIS A 242 1.36 17.49 0.10
CA HIS A 242 2.43 17.80 1.05
C HIS A 242 3.04 16.52 1.62
N HIS A 243 4.31 16.58 2.04
CA HIS A 243 5.08 15.43 2.53
C HIS A 243 4.92 14.20 1.62
N CYS A 244 5.05 14.39 0.31
CA CYS A 244 4.99 13.31 -0.68
C CYS A 244 6.30 13.24 -1.46
N ASP A 245 6.64 12.05 -1.93
CA ASP A 245 7.69 11.88 -2.93
C ASP A 245 7.03 11.75 -4.30
N VAL A 246 7.35 12.66 -5.22
CA VAL A 246 6.71 12.74 -6.53
C VAL A 246 7.78 12.85 -7.59
N ILE A 247 7.89 11.84 -8.44
CA ILE A 247 8.87 11.84 -9.54
C ILE A 247 8.68 13.07 -10.45
N GLY A 248 9.75 13.83 -10.64
CA GLY A 248 9.74 15.11 -11.38
C GLY A 248 9.27 16.32 -10.56
N GLY A 249 8.96 16.11 -9.28
CA GLY A 249 8.61 17.12 -8.29
C GLY A 249 7.16 17.62 -8.35
N TYR A 250 6.64 18.05 -7.20
CA TYR A 250 5.33 18.67 -7.10
C TYR A 250 5.28 19.79 -6.03
N PRO A 251 4.64 20.94 -6.30
CA PRO A 251 4.57 22.03 -5.31
C PRO A 251 3.85 21.61 -4.02
N GLY A 252 4.45 21.93 -2.87
CA GLY A 252 3.90 21.62 -1.55
C GLY A 252 4.97 21.64 -0.47
N SER A 253 4.58 21.79 0.80
CA SER A 253 5.53 21.67 1.91
C SER A 253 5.94 20.22 2.12
N GLY A 254 7.23 19.97 2.36
CA GLY A 254 7.72 18.61 2.66
C GLY A 254 7.78 17.68 1.44
N ASN A 255 7.35 18.10 0.25
CA ASN A 255 7.47 17.26 -0.93
C ASN A 255 8.93 17.13 -1.36
N ILE A 256 9.29 15.93 -1.81
CA ILE A 256 10.60 15.58 -2.37
C ILE A 256 10.45 14.97 -3.77
N ASP A 257 11.58 14.83 -4.45
CA ASP A 257 11.73 14.17 -5.76
C ASP A 257 13.07 13.42 -5.72
N GLU A 258 13.10 12.32 -4.98
CA GLU A 258 14.30 11.53 -4.72
C GLU A 258 13.97 10.05 -4.89
N ASP A 259 14.93 9.22 -5.35
CA ASP A 259 14.67 7.80 -5.55
C ASP A 259 14.21 7.13 -4.23
N PRO A 260 13.01 6.53 -4.14
CA PRO A 260 12.51 5.88 -2.93
C PRO A 260 13.36 4.71 -2.44
N LEU A 261 14.28 4.19 -3.28
CA LEU A 261 15.07 3.00 -2.99
C LEU A 261 14.18 1.82 -2.56
N PHE A 262 13.16 1.51 -3.37
CA PHE A 262 12.32 0.33 -3.16
C PHE A 262 13.17 -0.96 -3.19
N TYR A 263 12.79 -1.92 -2.34
CA TYR A 263 13.49 -3.20 -2.21
C TYR A 263 13.58 -3.98 -3.52
N ASP A 264 12.45 -4.11 -4.24
CA ASP A 264 12.46 -4.63 -5.61
C ASP A 264 11.33 -3.97 -6.42
N HIS A 265 11.65 -2.81 -7.00
CA HIS A 265 10.72 -2.05 -7.83
C HIS A 265 10.17 -2.89 -9.01
N ALA A 266 11.01 -3.73 -9.65
CA ALA A 266 10.60 -4.53 -10.80
C ALA A 266 9.65 -5.67 -10.40
N ALA A 267 9.83 -6.23 -9.21
CA ALA A 267 8.93 -7.24 -8.64
C ALA A 267 7.69 -6.66 -7.95
N ARG A 268 7.52 -5.33 -7.89
CA ARG A 268 6.45 -4.62 -7.17
C ARG A 268 6.51 -4.79 -5.65
N ASP A 269 7.73 -4.93 -5.13
CA ASP A 269 8.00 -4.89 -3.71
C ASP A 269 8.41 -3.47 -3.32
N PHE A 270 7.43 -2.68 -2.88
CA PHE A 270 7.60 -1.25 -2.58
C PHE A 270 7.97 -0.97 -1.13
N ARG A 271 8.39 -1.98 -0.37
CA ARG A 271 8.99 -1.71 0.93
C ARG A 271 10.28 -0.92 0.72
N LEU A 272 10.52 0.09 1.55
CA LEU A 272 11.71 0.93 1.45
C LEU A 272 12.94 0.15 1.89
N THR A 273 14.07 0.33 1.22
CA THR A 273 15.35 -0.14 1.74
C THR A 273 15.95 0.88 2.71
N PHE A 274 16.83 0.41 3.59
CA PHE A 274 17.54 1.31 4.48
C PHE A 274 18.34 2.38 3.73
N GLY A 275 18.31 3.62 4.23
CA GLY A 275 18.92 4.78 3.57
C GLY A 275 18.04 5.43 2.51
N SER A 276 16.82 4.94 2.31
CA SER A 276 15.81 5.61 1.52
C SER A 276 15.57 7.05 2.02
N PRO A 277 15.48 8.04 1.11
CA PRO A 277 15.11 9.40 1.46
C PRO A 277 13.65 9.52 1.92
N CYS A 278 12.85 8.47 1.77
CA CYS A 278 11.44 8.42 2.16
C CYS A 278 11.21 8.00 3.61
N ILE A 279 12.26 7.60 4.34
CA ILE A 279 12.16 7.16 5.73
C ILE A 279 12.12 8.35 6.69
N ASP A 280 11.25 8.34 7.69
CA ASP A 280 11.15 9.31 8.79
C ASP A 280 10.95 10.79 8.38
N ILE A 281 10.34 11.06 7.23
CA ILE A 281 10.18 12.42 6.68
C ILE A 281 8.73 12.83 6.40
N GLY A 282 7.76 11.97 6.71
CA GLY A 282 6.33 12.26 6.59
C GLY A 282 5.86 13.37 7.53
N ASP A 283 4.59 13.74 7.38
CA ASP A 283 3.88 14.66 8.28
C ASP A 283 3.57 13.97 9.61
N PRO A 284 4.18 14.37 10.74
CA PRO A 284 3.94 13.72 12.04
C PRO A 284 2.55 14.02 12.62
N SER A 285 1.78 14.94 12.02
CA SER A 285 0.39 15.16 12.42
C SER A 285 -0.56 14.04 11.97
N GLU A 286 -0.11 13.20 11.03
CA GLU A 286 -0.85 12.04 10.52
C GLU A 286 -0.76 10.79 11.41
N GLY A 287 0.02 10.85 12.48
CA GLY A 287 0.35 9.70 13.32
C GLY A 287 1.86 9.48 13.35
N LEU A 288 2.31 8.57 14.20
CA LEU A 288 3.69 8.09 14.20
C LEU A 288 3.68 6.64 13.73
N ASP A 289 4.82 6.17 13.25
CA ASP A 289 4.99 4.76 12.91
C ASP A 289 4.97 3.87 14.17
N PRO A 290 4.77 2.55 14.03
CA PRO A 290 4.63 1.64 15.17
C PRO A 290 5.80 1.65 16.15
N ASP A 291 6.99 2.02 15.69
CA ASP A 291 8.21 2.18 16.49
C ASP A 291 8.31 3.55 17.19
N GLY A 292 7.39 4.47 16.86
CA GLY A 292 7.31 5.83 17.39
C GLY A 292 8.10 6.87 16.61
N SER A 293 8.65 6.54 15.44
CA SER A 293 9.30 7.49 14.56
C SER A 293 8.29 8.37 13.79
N VAL A 294 8.81 9.36 13.05
CA VAL A 294 7.99 10.15 12.12
C VAL A 294 7.56 9.22 10.98
N PRO A 295 6.34 9.33 10.42
CA PRO A 295 5.92 8.40 9.38
C PRO A 295 6.86 8.34 8.18
N ASP A 296 7.12 7.14 7.71
CA ASP A 296 7.65 6.88 6.38
C ASP A 296 6.66 7.33 5.30
N LEU A 297 7.19 7.69 4.13
CA LEU A 297 6.35 7.91 2.95
C LEU A 297 5.95 6.56 2.33
N GLY A 298 4.72 6.51 1.80
CA GLY A 298 4.23 5.35 1.05
C GLY A 298 3.41 4.38 1.88
N ALA A 299 3.13 3.20 1.32
CA ALA A 299 2.17 2.24 1.86
C ALA A 299 2.71 1.30 2.94
N PHE A 300 4.01 1.35 3.22
CA PHE A 300 4.67 0.50 4.21
C PHE A 300 5.35 1.38 5.24
N ASN A 301 5.25 0.97 6.51
CA ASN A 301 5.79 1.68 7.66
C ASN A 301 6.96 0.90 8.30
N ASP A 302 7.47 -0.11 7.59
CA ASP A 302 8.57 -0.96 8.03
C ASP A 302 9.58 -1.08 6.86
N PRO A 303 10.72 -0.36 6.89
CA PRO A 303 11.75 -0.53 5.90
C PRO A 303 12.33 -1.95 5.99
N VAL A 304 12.63 -2.54 4.84
CA VAL A 304 13.31 -3.83 4.77
C VAL A 304 14.78 -3.58 5.02
N ALA A 305 15.29 -4.10 6.13
CA ALA A 305 16.71 -4.20 6.36
C ALA A 305 17.38 -4.81 5.11
N PRO A 306 18.52 -4.27 4.65
CA PRO A 306 19.23 -4.85 3.51
C PRO A 306 19.42 -6.34 3.75
N ILE A 307 19.35 -7.17 2.70
CA ILE A 307 19.68 -8.60 2.82
C ILE A 307 21.17 -8.69 3.15
N SER A 308 21.50 -8.60 4.43
CA SER A 308 22.83 -8.79 4.94
C SER A 308 23.15 -10.28 4.82
N PRO A 309 24.33 -10.68 4.32
CA PRO A 309 24.71 -12.08 4.34
C PRO A 309 24.70 -12.59 5.80
N ASN A 310 24.42 -13.88 6.02
CA ASN A 310 24.37 -14.43 7.37
C ASN A 310 25.63 -14.06 8.16
N PHE A 311 25.47 -13.60 9.39
CA PHE A 311 26.57 -13.16 10.25
C PHE A 311 26.50 -13.83 11.63
N LEU A 312 27.53 -13.57 12.44
CA LEU A 312 27.54 -13.87 13.87
C LEU A 312 27.68 -12.56 14.65
N ARG A 313 26.73 -12.30 15.55
CA ARG A 313 26.78 -11.17 16.45
C ARG A 313 28.00 -11.28 17.35
N GLY A 314 28.80 -10.23 17.36
CA GLY A 314 30.11 -10.16 18.00
C GLY A 314 31.32 -10.53 17.13
N ASP A 315 31.12 -10.95 15.86
CA ASP A 315 32.17 -11.20 14.87
C ASP A 315 32.27 -10.00 13.90
N VAL A 316 33.08 -9.01 14.29
CA VAL A 316 33.21 -7.70 13.60
C VAL A 316 34.08 -7.85 12.36
N ASP A 317 35.08 -8.74 12.41
CA ASP A 317 36.03 -8.97 11.32
C ASP A 317 35.60 -10.05 10.33
N GLY A 318 34.47 -10.73 10.59
CA GLY A 318 33.87 -11.74 9.71
C GLY A 318 34.67 -13.04 9.66
N SER A 319 35.45 -13.34 10.71
CA SER A 319 36.34 -14.50 10.74
C SER A 319 35.64 -15.83 11.07
N GLY A 320 34.35 -15.81 11.36
CA GLY A 320 33.53 -16.96 11.77
C GLY A 320 33.52 -17.18 13.29
N GLY A 321 33.85 -16.17 14.11
CA GLY A 321 33.76 -16.29 15.56
C GLY A 321 34.16 -15.05 16.37
N SER A 322 33.35 -14.73 17.37
CA SER A 322 33.57 -13.59 18.27
C SER A 322 34.74 -13.79 19.24
N ASN A 323 35.72 -12.90 19.19
CA ASN A 323 36.90 -12.88 20.05
C ASN A 323 37.42 -11.44 20.33
N ILE A 324 38.61 -11.31 20.91
CA ILE A 324 39.14 -9.99 21.30
C ILE A 324 39.55 -9.13 20.09
N SER A 325 39.89 -9.72 18.94
CA SER A 325 40.19 -8.96 17.73
C SER A 325 39.00 -8.11 17.30
N ASP A 326 37.79 -8.64 17.46
CA ASP A 326 36.53 -7.98 17.11
C ASP A 326 36.31 -6.72 17.94
N ALA A 327 36.40 -6.84 19.27
CA ALA A 327 36.28 -5.70 20.16
C ALA A 327 37.33 -4.61 19.86
N VAL A 328 38.57 -5.02 19.52
CA VAL A 328 39.63 -4.08 19.17
C VAL A 328 39.35 -3.42 17.82
N GLN A 329 38.85 -4.16 16.83
CA GLN A 329 38.53 -3.62 15.51
C GLN A 329 37.39 -2.61 15.59
N LEU A 330 36.34 -2.91 16.34
CA LEU A 330 35.24 -1.98 16.59
C LEU A 330 35.72 -0.71 17.30
N LEU A 331 36.55 -0.84 18.34
CA LEU A 331 37.14 0.34 19.01
C LEU A 331 38.04 1.15 18.07
N ASN A 332 38.79 0.49 17.18
CA ASN A 332 39.59 1.19 16.19
C ASN A 332 38.71 1.96 15.20
N PHE A 333 37.61 1.39 14.73
CA PHE A 333 36.63 2.06 13.88
C PHE A 333 36.01 3.28 14.58
N LEU A 334 35.62 3.13 15.85
CA LEU A 334 34.98 4.21 16.61
C LEU A 334 35.93 5.38 16.95
N PHE A 335 37.24 5.12 17.12
CA PHE A 335 38.16 6.11 17.70
C PHE A 335 39.40 6.44 16.87
N LEU A 336 39.74 5.67 15.82
CA LEU A 336 40.88 5.95 14.95
C LEU A 336 40.41 6.48 13.60
N PRO A 337 40.74 7.74 13.24
CA PRO A 337 40.33 8.33 11.96
C PRO A 337 40.86 7.61 10.71
N THR A 338 41.80 6.69 10.88
CA THR A 338 42.40 5.89 9.80
C THR A 338 41.58 4.65 9.45
N VAL A 339 40.58 4.28 10.25
CA VAL A 339 39.70 3.15 10.00
C VAL A 339 38.32 3.71 9.67
N SER A 340 37.89 3.56 8.42
CA SER A 340 36.60 4.09 7.95
C SER A 340 35.52 3.03 7.82
N GLU A 341 35.88 1.74 7.88
CA GLU A 341 34.99 0.60 7.63
C GLU A 341 35.41 -0.59 8.52
N ILE A 342 34.45 -1.48 8.82
CA ILE A 342 34.63 -2.76 9.49
C ILE A 342 33.99 -3.87 8.64
N GLY A 343 34.40 -5.13 8.86
CA GLY A 343 33.96 -6.23 7.98
C GLY A 343 32.46 -6.52 8.07
N CYS A 344 31.93 -6.50 9.28
CA CYS A 344 30.53 -6.81 9.54
C CYS A 344 29.95 -5.86 10.61
N PRO A 345 29.41 -4.70 10.18
CA PRO A 345 28.63 -3.83 11.04
C PRO A 345 27.55 -4.52 11.88
N ASP A 346 26.77 -5.47 11.35
CA ASP A 346 25.80 -6.24 12.18
C ASP A 346 26.50 -7.08 13.25
N GLY A 347 27.64 -7.67 12.90
CA GLY A 347 28.51 -8.36 13.85
C GLY A 347 29.07 -7.42 14.92
N GLY A 348 29.20 -6.13 14.62
CA GLY A 348 29.64 -5.10 15.53
C GLY A 348 28.58 -4.50 16.43
N ASP A 349 27.29 -4.55 16.09
CA ASP A 349 26.20 -4.14 16.98
C ASP A 349 25.86 -5.26 17.97
N ALA A 350 26.77 -5.47 18.90
CA ALA A 350 26.73 -6.61 19.80
C ALA A 350 25.60 -6.55 20.84
N ASN A 351 25.02 -5.37 21.07
CA ASN A 351 23.85 -5.23 21.95
C ASN A 351 22.52 -5.02 21.20
N ASP A 352 22.54 -5.07 19.86
CA ASP A 352 21.34 -5.04 19.02
C ASP A 352 20.53 -3.75 19.18
N SER A 353 21.24 -2.62 19.11
CA SER A 353 20.67 -1.29 19.25
C SER A 353 20.39 -0.57 17.93
N GLY A 354 20.81 -1.15 16.81
CA GLY A 354 20.80 -0.53 15.49
C GLY A 354 21.89 0.52 15.27
N THR A 355 22.84 0.66 16.19
CA THR A 355 23.93 1.64 16.07
C THR A 355 25.25 1.14 16.63
N LEU A 356 26.34 1.37 15.90
CA LEU A 356 27.68 1.06 16.38
C LEU A 356 28.20 2.11 17.36
N ASN A 357 28.41 1.71 18.61
CA ASN A 357 28.96 2.60 19.63
C ASN A 357 29.78 1.85 20.70
N LEU A 358 30.20 2.56 21.76
CA LEU A 358 31.06 1.99 22.79
C LEU A 358 30.37 0.88 23.60
N ALA A 359 29.04 0.91 23.73
CA ALA A 359 28.29 -0.10 24.44
C ALA A 359 28.48 -1.48 23.79
N ASP A 360 28.60 -1.55 22.48
CA ASP A 360 28.84 -2.79 21.75
C ASP A 360 30.19 -3.42 22.05
N ALA A 361 31.24 -2.60 22.00
CA ALA A 361 32.59 -3.05 22.38
C ALA A 361 32.62 -3.55 23.84
N ILE A 362 31.89 -2.89 24.74
CA ILE A 362 31.74 -3.33 26.12
C ILE A 362 31.00 -4.68 26.18
N THR A 363 29.91 -4.83 25.44
CA THR A 363 29.10 -6.06 25.39
C THR A 363 29.91 -7.26 24.89
N ILE A 364 30.72 -7.11 23.83
CA ILE A 364 31.65 -8.14 23.36
C ILE A 364 32.65 -8.51 24.47
N LEU A 365 33.31 -7.52 25.07
CA LEU A 365 34.30 -7.77 26.12
C LEU A 365 33.69 -8.40 27.38
N GLN A 366 32.47 -8.02 27.76
CA GLN A 366 31.74 -8.63 28.87
C GLN A 366 31.44 -10.10 28.60
N ARG A 367 31.00 -10.43 27.39
CA ARG A 367 30.73 -11.81 26.96
C ARG A 367 31.99 -12.69 26.97
N LEU A 368 33.14 -12.12 26.65
CA LEU A 368 34.43 -12.82 26.59
C LEU A 368 35.07 -13.03 27.97
N PHE A 369 35.02 -12.02 28.86
CA PHE A 369 35.87 -11.99 30.05
C PHE A 369 35.13 -12.03 31.39
N ILE A 370 33.80 -11.83 31.41
CA ILE A 370 33.03 -11.86 32.64
C ILE A 370 32.16 -13.13 32.66
N PRO A 371 32.48 -14.12 33.51
CA PRO A 371 31.65 -15.31 33.66
C PRO A 371 30.24 -14.95 34.13
N GLY A 372 29.22 -15.48 33.45
CA GLY A 372 27.82 -15.26 33.78
C GLY A 372 27.20 -13.98 33.18
N SER A 373 27.90 -13.28 32.29
CA SER A 373 27.30 -12.24 31.47
C SER A 373 26.13 -12.77 30.63
N PRO A 374 25.13 -11.94 30.30
CA PRO A 374 24.09 -12.30 29.34
C PRO A 374 24.70 -12.77 28.00
N PRO A 375 24.05 -13.72 27.30
CA PRO A 375 24.40 -14.02 25.92
C PRO A 375 24.17 -12.78 25.04
N LEU A 376 24.87 -12.72 23.91
CA LEU A 376 24.53 -11.73 22.88
C LEU A 376 23.13 -12.07 22.31
N PRO A 377 22.40 -11.09 21.77
CA PRO A 377 21.23 -11.35 20.95
C PRO A 377 21.60 -12.22 19.73
N GLU A 378 20.66 -13.06 19.26
CA GLU A 378 20.90 -13.89 18.07
C GLU A 378 21.22 -13.02 16.84
N PRO A 379 22.05 -13.48 15.88
CA PRO A 379 22.65 -14.81 15.75
C PRO A 379 24.02 -14.97 16.46
N VAL A 380 24.19 -15.89 17.42
CA VAL A 380 25.46 -16.00 18.21
C VAL A 380 26.22 -17.32 18.03
N ASP A 381 25.49 -18.44 17.89
CA ASP A 381 26.08 -19.78 17.86
C ASP A 381 26.14 -20.36 16.43
N GLU A 382 25.22 -19.94 15.57
CA GLU A 382 25.16 -20.30 14.15
C GLU A 382 24.91 -19.04 13.33
N CYS A 383 25.51 -18.97 12.14
CA CYS A 383 25.35 -17.81 11.28
C CYS A 383 23.90 -17.69 10.84
N GLY A 384 23.32 -16.51 11.08
CA GLY A 384 21.92 -16.23 10.82
C GLY A 384 21.71 -14.86 10.22
N GLN A 385 20.47 -14.62 9.79
CA GLN A 385 20.00 -13.27 9.46
C GLN A 385 19.73 -12.52 10.75
N ASP A 386 19.76 -11.19 10.67
CA ASP A 386 19.42 -10.34 11.79
C ASP A 386 17.92 -10.47 12.13
N PRO A 387 17.53 -10.95 13.32
CA PRO A 387 16.12 -11.05 13.70
C PRO A 387 15.44 -9.68 13.87
N THR A 388 16.24 -8.63 14.03
CA THR A 388 15.89 -7.26 14.40
C THR A 388 16.50 -6.26 13.42
N GLY A 389 16.45 -6.62 12.13
CA GLY A 389 17.14 -5.92 11.04
C GLY A 389 17.07 -4.41 11.10
N ASP A 390 18.22 -3.77 10.87
CA ASP A 390 18.40 -2.33 10.98
C ASP A 390 19.25 -1.76 9.82
N ALA A 391 19.91 -0.62 10.08
CA ALA A 391 20.77 0.11 9.16
C ALA A 391 22.03 -0.61 8.74
N LEU A 392 22.49 -1.48 9.62
CA LEU A 392 23.75 -2.16 9.54
C LEU A 392 23.59 -3.33 8.56
N GLY A 393 24.73 -3.72 8.02
CA GLY A 393 24.83 -4.83 7.09
C GLY A 393 26.21 -5.45 7.25
N CYS A 394 26.49 -6.52 6.52
CA CYS A 394 27.82 -7.12 6.47
C CYS A 394 28.28 -7.24 5.01
N ASP A 395 29.51 -6.81 4.74
CA ASP A 395 30.08 -6.86 3.39
C ASP A 395 30.42 -8.29 2.97
N SER A 396 30.73 -9.13 3.96
CA SER A 396 30.94 -10.56 3.80
C SER A 396 30.26 -11.30 4.93
N GLY A 397 29.45 -12.30 4.59
CA GLY A 397 28.87 -13.19 5.59
C GLY A 397 29.93 -14.08 6.23
N CYS A 398 29.50 -14.82 7.24
CA CYS A 398 30.26 -15.92 7.78
C CYS A 398 30.80 -16.87 6.68
N PRO A 399 31.97 -17.50 6.91
CA PRO A 399 32.51 -18.55 6.04
C PRO A 399 31.61 -19.76 5.81
#